data_AF-A0A142VTU3-F1
#
_entry.id   AF-A0A142VTU3-F1
#
_cell.length_a   1.000
_cell.length_b   1.000
_cell.length_c   1.000
_cell.angle_alpha   90.00
_cell.angle_beta   90.00
_cell.angle_gamma   90.00
#
_symmetry.space_group_name_H-M   'P 1'
#
loop_
_entity.id
_entity.type
_entity.pdbx_description
1 polymer ?
#
loop_
_entity_poly.entity_id
_entity_poly.type
_entity_poly.pdbx_seq_one_letter_code
_entity_poly.pdbx_strand_id
1 'polypeptide(L)' 'MAIPEAYRRNFATLRRAAEKGDLALMECTDAASGEPRYVICAVGREGSSYVMTPFGHLHDGNPFEAYMPPTGEAFERR' A
#
# COMPACT_ATOMS: atom_id res chain seq x y z
N MET A 1 -19.21 3.35 7.64
CA MET A 1 -19.30 2.69 6.32
C MET A 1 -18.41 1.46 6.30
N ALA A 2 -18.80 0.41 5.56
CA ALA A 2 -18.02 -0.81 5.43
C ALA A 2 -17.01 -0.67 4.28
N ILE A 3 -15.77 -1.11 4.49
CA ILE A 3 -14.71 -1.13 3.46
C ILE A 3 -15.15 -2.04 2.29
N PRO A 4 -15.03 -1.64 1.01
CA PRO A 4 -15.41 -2.51 -0.09
C PRO A 4 -14.61 -3.83 -0.12
N GLU A 5 -15.21 -4.92 -0.61
CA GLU A 5 -14.61 -6.26 -0.58
C GLU A 5 -13.25 -6.31 -1.31
N ALA A 6 -13.12 -5.61 -2.44
CA ALA A 6 -11.89 -5.54 -3.20
C ALA A 6 -10.70 -5.05 -2.34
N TYR A 7 -10.90 -4.01 -1.54
CA TYR A 7 -9.85 -3.49 -0.64
C TYR A 7 -9.50 -4.49 0.47
N ARG A 8 -10.48 -5.23 0.99
CA ARG A 8 -10.21 -6.28 1.99
C ARG A 8 -9.39 -7.43 1.41
N ARG A 9 -9.71 -7.87 0.18
CA ARG A 9 -8.95 -8.92 -0.51
C ARG A 9 -7.51 -8.48 -0.77
N ASN A 10 -7.32 -7.25 -1.25
CA ASN A 10 -6.00 -6.67 -1.46
C ASN A 10 -5.21 -6.60 -0.15
N PHE A 11 -5.83 -6.13 0.93
CA PHE A 11 -5.20 -6.07 2.25
C PHE A 11 -4.83 -7.46 2.77
N ALA A 12 -5.67 -8.48 2.56
CA ALA A 12 -5.37 -9.85 2.92
C ALA A 12 -4.16 -10.41 2.14
N THR A 13 -4.04 -10.08 0.85
CA THR A 13 -2.86 -10.44 0.04
C THR A 13 -1.61 -9.76 0.56
N LEU A 14 -1.67 -8.45 0.83
CA LEU A 14 -0.56 -7.70 1.40
C LEU A 14 -0.09 -8.29 2.73
N ARG A 15 -1.03 -8.64 3.63
CA ARG A 15 -0.71 -9.27 4.92
C ARG A 15 0.02 -10.60 4.74
N ARG A 16 -0.47 -11.46 3.84
CA ARG A 16 0.18 -12.76 3.54
C ARG A 16 1.58 -12.59 2.98
N ALA A 17 1.81 -11.58 2.14
CA ALA A 17 3.14 -11.26 1.64
C ALA A 17 4.06 -10.76 2.77
N ALA A 18 3.56 -9.91 3.66
CA ALA A 18 4.28 -9.46 4.85
C ALA A 18 4.72 -10.61 5.75
N GLU A 19 3.80 -11.54 6.05
CA GLU A 19 4.07 -12.74 6.86
C GLU A 19 5.18 -13.62 6.27
N LYS A 20 5.37 -13.58 4.95
CA LYS A 20 6.40 -14.35 4.24
C LYS A 20 7.69 -13.58 3.98
N GLY A 21 7.75 -12.29 4.28
CA GLY A 21 8.87 -11.42 3.91
C GLY A 21 8.87 -11.02 2.43
N ASP A 22 7.77 -11.24 1.72
CA ASP A 22 7.62 -10.98 0.28
C ASP A 22 7.08 -9.57 0.01
N LEU A 23 7.48 -8.57 0.80
CA LEU A 23 7.16 -7.17 0.56
C LEU A 23 8.33 -6.44 -0.09
N ALA A 24 8.01 -5.56 -1.03
CA ALA A 24 8.96 -4.66 -1.65
C ALA A 24 8.44 -3.23 -1.65
N LEU A 25 9.36 -2.28 -1.56
CA LEU A 25 9.11 -0.88 -1.90
C LEU A 25 9.67 -0.63 -3.31
N MET A 26 8.89 0.05 -4.15
CA MET A 26 9.28 0.34 -5.52
C MET A 26 8.92 1.78 -5.88
N GLU A 27 9.84 2.49 -6.52
CA GLU A 27 9.52 3.78 -7.14
C GLU A 27 8.73 3.51 -8.44
N CYS A 28 7.60 4.17 -8.60
CA CYS A 28 6.74 4.09 -9.77
C CYS A 28 6.40 5.49 -10.26
N THR A 29 6.27 5.66 -11.56
CA THR A 29 5.71 6.89 -12.13
C THR A 29 4.19 6.79 -12.09
N ASP A 30 3.51 7.72 -11.42
CA ASP A 30 2.06 7.81 -11.48
C ASP A 30 1.60 8.03 -12.92
N ALA A 31 0.72 7.16 -13.41
CA ALA A 31 0.33 7.17 -14.82
C ALA A 31 -0.51 8.39 -15.21
N ALA A 32 -1.14 9.07 -14.24
CA ALA A 32 -1.97 10.24 -14.48
C ALA A 32 -1.18 11.55 -14.36
N SER A 33 -0.34 11.69 -13.32
CA SER A 33 0.43 12.93 -13.07
C SER A 33 1.86 12.92 -13.62
N GLY A 34 2.45 11.75 -13.85
CA GLY A 34 3.86 11.61 -14.23
C GLY A 34 4.85 11.77 -13.07
N GLU A 35 4.38 11.92 -11.84
CA GLU A 35 5.23 12.10 -10.67
C GLU A 35 5.74 10.76 -10.12
N PRO A 36 6.97 10.70 -9.56
CA PRO A 36 7.43 9.52 -8.85
C PRO A 36 6.62 9.31 -7.56
N ARG A 37 6.24 8.06 -7.29
CA ARG A 37 5.52 7.60 -6.11
C ARG A 37 6.16 6.32 -5.59
N TYR A 38 6.31 6.22 -4.28
CA TYR A 38 6.86 5.01 -3.64
C TYR A 38 5.74 4.04 -3.29
N VAL A 39 5.61 2.95 -4.04
CA VAL A 39 4.54 1.97 -3.87
C VAL A 39 4.97 0.77 -3.02
N ILE A 40 4.02 0.31 -2.19
CA ILE A 40 4.11 -0.95 -1.46
C ILE A 40 3.62 -2.06 -2.40
N CYS A 41 4.48 -3.04 -2.63
CA CYS A 41 4.21 -4.18 -3.50
C CYS A 41 4.23 -5.49 -2.71
N ALA A 42 3.33 -6.43 -3.04
CA ALA A 42 3.61 -7.84 -2.79
C ALA A 42 4.44 -8.41 -3.93
N VAL A 43 5.43 -9.22 -3.56
CA VAL A 43 6.28 -9.96 -4.47
C VAL A 43 5.72 -11.37 -4.61
N GLY A 44 5.23 -11.70 -5.80
CA GLY A 44 4.85 -13.05 -6.18
C GLY A 44 5.92 -13.71 -7.05
N ARG A 45 5.77 -15.01 -7.28
CA ARG A 45 6.47 -15.73 -8.35
C ARG A 45 5.48 -16.32 -9.32
N GLU A 46 5.76 -16.13 -10.60
CA GLU A 46 5.05 -16.78 -11.71
C GLU A 46 6.10 -17.50 -12.57
N GLY A 47 6.18 -18.83 -12.42
CA GLY A 47 7.26 -19.62 -13.02
C GLY A 47 8.63 -19.19 -12.49
N SER A 48 9.51 -18.73 -13.39
CA SER A 48 10.85 -18.21 -13.08
C SER A 48 10.88 -16.71 -12.82
N SER A 49 9.75 -16.01 -12.97
CA SER A 49 9.69 -14.55 -12.91
C SER A 49 9.11 -14.06 -11.58
N TYR A 50 9.58 -12.91 -11.12
CA TYR A 50 8.94 -12.19 -10.02
C TYR A 50 7.84 -11.28 -10.55
N VAL A 51 6.70 -11.28 -9.86
CA VAL A 51 5.56 -10.42 -10.19
C VAL A 51 5.38 -9.43 -9.05
N MET A 52 5.47 -8.15 -9.36
CA MET A 52 5.25 -7.07 -8.40
C MET A 52 3.80 -6.61 -8.50
N THR A 53 3.03 -6.76 -7.43
CA THR A 53 1.64 -6.26 -7.38
C THR A 53 1.57 -5.03 -6.47
N PRO A 54 1.43 -3.81 -7.03
CA PRO A 54 1.33 -2.59 -6.24
C PRO A 54 -0.07 -2.48 -5.59
N PHE A 55 -0.10 -2.20 -4.28
CA PHE A 55 -1.36 -2.04 -3.53
C PHE A 55 -1.67 -0.61 -3.14
N GLY A 56 -0.66 0.24 -3.04
CA GLY A 56 -0.79 1.64 -2.69
C GLY A 56 0.57 2.32 -2.61
N HIS A 57 0.58 3.65 -2.61
CA HIS A 57 1.79 4.45 -2.37
C HIS A 57 1.87 4.89 -0.91
N LEU A 58 3.10 5.09 -0.44
CA LEU A 58 3.36 5.82 0.79
C LEU A 58 2.96 7.28 0.58
N HIS A 59 2.36 7.86 1.60
CA HIS A 59 2.04 9.28 1.59
C HIS A 59 3.33 10.10 1.53
N ASP A 60 3.41 11.06 0.61
CA ASP A 60 4.65 11.83 0.36
C ASP A 60 5.00 12.80 1.50
N GLY A 61 4.00 13.20 2.29
CA GLY A 61 4.14 14.04 3.48
C GLY A 61 3.76 13.32 4.77
N ASN A 62 3.43 14.09 5.81
CA ASN A 62 3.02 13.54 7.10
C ASN A 62 1.61 12.90 7.03
N PRO A 63 1.44 11.57 7.17
CA PRO A 63 0.12 10.94 7.11
C PRO A 63 -0.79 11.35 8.27
N PHE A 64 -0.22 11.79 9.41
CA PHE A 64 -0.98 12.28 10.57
C PHE A 64 -1.68 13.62 10.30
N GLU A 65 -1.17 14.40 9.34
CA GLU A 65 -1.78 15.65 8.90
C GLU A 65 -2.78 15.41 7.75
N ALA A 66 -2.58 14.34 6.97
CA ALA A 66 -3.39 14.03 5.79
C ALA A 66 -4.70 13.31 6.09
N TYR A 67 -4.76 12.53 7.18
CA TYR A 67 -5.89 11.65 7.45
C TYR A 67 -6.47 11.86 8.86
N MET A 68 -7.79 12.02 8.93
CA MET A 68 -8.55 11.94 10.18
C MET A 68 -9.18 10.55 10.30
N PRO A 69 -9.03 9.85 11.43
CA PRO A 69 -9.66 8.55 11.62
C PRO A 69 -11.18 8.70 11.83
N PRO A 70 -11.95 7.60 11.69
CA PRO A 70 -13.40 7.63 11.82
C PRO A 70 -13.93 8.09 13.19
N THR A 71 -13.11 8.05 14.24
CA THR A 71 -13.44 8.54 15.58
C THR A 71 -13.45 10.07 15.67
N GLY A 72 -12.83 10.76 14.69
CA GLY A 72 -12.68 12.22 14.67
C GLY A 72 -11.52 12.77 15.51
N GLU A 73 -10.78 11.91 16.21
CA GLU A 73 -9.61 12.29 17.00
C GLU A 73 -8.33 12.09 16.19
N ALA A 74 -7.42 13.06 16.18
CA ALA A 74 -6.18 12.94 15.40
C ALA A 74 -5.35 11.72 15.84
N PHE A 75 -4.61 11.12 14.90
CA PHE A 75 -3.65 10.06 15.25
C PHE A 75 -2.58 10.61 16.23
N GLU A 76 -2.35 9.93 17.35
CA GLU A 76 -1.30 10.31 18.30
C GLU A 76 0.09 10.01 17.72
N ARG A 77 1.00 11.00 17.77
CA ARG A 77 2.42 10.78 17.39
C ARG A 77 3.11 10.00 18.52
N ARG A 78 3.50 8.75 18.25
CA ARG A 78 4.36 7.94 19.11
C ARG A 78 5.83 8.17 18.82
#